data_AF-A0A0K8R0X1-F1
#
_entry.id   AF-A0A0K8R0X1-F1
#
_cell.length_a   1.000
_cell.length_b   1.000
_cell.length_c   1.000
_cell.angle_alpha   90.00
_cell.angle_beta   90.00
_cell.angle_gamma   90.00
#
_symmetry.space_group_name_H-M   'P 1'
#
loop_
_entity.id
_entity.type
_entity.pdbx_description
1 polymer ?
#
loop_
_entity_poly.entity_id
_entity_poly.type
_entity_poly.pdbx_seq_one_letter_code
_entity_poly.pdbx_strand_id
1 'polypeptide(L)'
;MRSKPRIFLTMAVLLLVLGLSAQNPTRWRGPEGNGNYAETGLLKSWPATGPQILWSYDQLGEGFSSPAFANNMIYISGMEGTTGHVYALTPEGKLIWKSPYGEEFTESYPGSRATPVIAGDLLYILSGQGTLACMSANSGQLKWKKELFKDFDGRQIQWGLNETVAIDGDNLYVTPGGVNHNVIALNRMNGNLVWSSKGVGEKSAYCSPLVVKLASRTLVVTHTESHIIGIDAADGKLLWSHNQPNRWSVHANTPIYHDGKIFFFSGYGQGGGLLNLSADGSKADLAWFEKKMDNRIGGAVLVNGHIYGSGDNNRFWMCLDWNTGEVKYEAKGLANGTVIHADGMLYGYTDRGELFLAKADPTAWNLVSKTSVELGTNQHWAHPVIEDGKLYVRHGNTLIAYKVK
;
A
#
# COMPACT_ATOMS: atom_id res chain seq x y z
N MET A 1 -71.63 -8.16 -41.72
CA MET A 1 -70.58 -7.23 -41.26
C MET A 1 -69.62 -8.00 -40.37
N ARG A 2 -68.40 -8.29 -40.85
CA ARG A 2 -67.35 -9.02 -40.12
C ARG A 2 -66.38 -7.99 -39.51
N SER A 3 -66.28 -7.92 -38.19
CA SER A 3 -65.25 -7.13 -37.49
C SER A 3 -64.10 -8.02 -37.07
N LYS A 4 -62.91 -7.81 -37.64
CA LYS A 4 -61.66 -8.47 -37.24
C LYS A 4 -61.13 -7.88 -35.92
N PRO A 5 -60.62 -8.67 -34.97
CA PRO A 5 -59.90 -8.13 -33.82
C PRO A 5 -58.48 -7.73 -34.24
N ARG A 6 -58.05 -6.53 -33.84
CA ARG A 6 -56.69 -6.02 -34.03
C ARG A 6 -55.78 -6.63 -32.96
N ILE A 7 -54.79 -7.40 -33.38
CA ILE A 7 -53.69 -7.88 -32.54
C ILE A 7 -52.71 -6.71 -32.38
N PHE A 8 -52.60 -6.15 -31.18
CA PHE A 8 -51.51 -5.24 -30.83
C PHE A 8 -50.31 -6.10 -30.40
N LEU A 9 -49.26 -6.10 -31.22
CA LEU A 9 -47.98 -6.72 -30.90
C LEU A 9 -47.17 -5.73 -30.07
N THR A 10 -47.12 -5.89 -28.76
CA THR A 10 -46.28 -5.09 -27.87
C THR A 10 -44.85 -5.66 -27.91
N MET A 11 -43.95 -4.97 -28.60
CA MET A 11 -42.53 -5.33 -28.66
C MET A 11 -41.84 -4.89 -27.36
N ALA A 12 -41.53 -5.84 -26.49
CA ALA A 12 -40.76 -5.59 -25.27
C ALA A 12 -39.28 -5.44 -25.63
N VAL A 13 -38.74 -4.23 -25.52
CA VAL A 13 -37.30 -3.97 -25.62
C VAL A 13 -36.65 -4.34 -24.29
N LEU A 14 -35.93 -5.46 -24.24
CA LEU A 14 -35.06 -5.81 -23.12
C LEU A 14 -33.83 -4.88 -23.16
N LEU A 15 -33.79 -3.87 -22.29
CA LEU A 15 -32.57 -3.13 -21.99
C LEU A 15 -31.66 -4.04 -21.15
N LEU A 16 -30.67 -4.66 -21.80
CA LEU A 16 -29.53 -5.23 -21.08
C LEU A 16 -28.76 -4.06 -20.45
N VAL A 17 -28.99 -3.82 -19.16
CA VAL A 17 -28.08 -3.03 -18.33
C VAL A 17 -26.84 -3.91 -18.13
N LEU A 18 -25.86 -3.76 -19.01
CA LEU A 18 -24.50 -4.19 -18.71
C LEU A 18 -24.08 -3.38 -17.49
N GLY A 19 -24.13 -4.01 -16.32
CA GLY A 19 -23.49 -3.47 -15.13
C GLY A 19 -22.01 -3.32 -15.44
N LEU A 20 -21.59 -2.10 -15.79
CA LEU A 20 -20.19 -1.69 -15.69
C LEU A 20 -19.86 -1.80 -14.21
N SER A 21 -19.40 -2.98 -13.78
CA SER A 21 -18.72 -3.11 -12.51
C SER A 21 -17.46 -2.27 -12.66
N ALA A 22 -17.49 -1.05 -12.13
CA ALA A 22 -16.29 -0.26 -11.99
C ALA A 22 -15.31 -1.12 -11.19
N GLN A 23 -14.22 -1.53 -11.83
CA GLN A 23 -13.19 -2.30 -11.16
C GLN A 23 -12.64 -1.43 -10.03
N ASN A 24 -12.71 -1.94 -8.81
CA ASN A 24 -12.13 -1.24 -7.67
C ASN A 24 -10.63 -1.04 -7.92
N PRO A 25 -10.08 0.15 -7.65
CA PRO A 25 -8.66 0.37 -7.77
C PRO A 25 -7.86 -0.65 -6.96
N THR A 26 -6.73 -1.10 -7.48
CA THR A 26 -5.77 -1.88 -6.67
C THR A 26 -5.29 -1.04 -5.49
N ARG A 27 -4.89 -1.70 -4.41
CA ARG A 27 -4.40 -1.01 -3.21
C ARG A 27 -3.07 -1.60 -2.76
N TRP A 28 -2.21 -0.71 -2.25
CA TRP A 28 -0.98 -1.08 -1.56
C TRP A 28 -1.29 -2.00 -0.38
N ARG A 29 -0.53 -3.09 -0.20
CA ARG A 29 -0.79 -4.12 0.83
C ARG A 29 -2.12 -4.88 0.65
N GLY A 30 -2.47 -5.22 -0.58
CA GLY A 30 -3.57 -6.14 -0.89
C GLY A 30 -4.94 -5.45 -0.99
N PRO A 31 -6.01 -6.22 -1.25
CA PRO A 31 -7.32 -5.67 -1.67
C PRO A 31 -7.92 -4.63 -0.72
N GLU A 32 -7.74 -4.80 0.58
CA GLU A 32 -8.26 -3.88 1.61
C GLU A 32 -7.24 -2.84 2.09
N GLY A 33 -6.01 -2.86 1.55
CA GLY A 33 -4.99 -1.85 1.88
C GLY A 33 -4.27 -2.06 3.22
N ASN A 34 -4.47 -3.20 3.89
CA ASN A 34 -4.07 -3.42 5.28
C ASN A 34 -3.12 -4.61 5.49
N GLY A 35 -2.74 -5.31 4.42
CA GLY A 35 -1.87 -6.49 4.45
C GLY A 35 -2.58 -7.80 4.82
N ASN A 36 -3.91 -7.80 4.93
CA ASN A 36 -4.71 -9.01 5.09
C ASN A 36 -5.27 -9.47 3.74
N TYR A 37 -5.04 -10.74 3.40
CA TYR A 37 -5.55 -11.39 2.19
C TYR A 37 -6.61 -12.43 2.57
N ALA A 38 -7.71 -12.47 1.81
CA ALA A 38 -8.86 -13.33 2.09
C ALA A 38 -8.70 -14.79 1.59
N GLU A 39 -7.58 -15.10 0.94
CA GLU A 39 -7.33 -16.44 0.40
C GLU A 39 -7.31 -17.50 1.49
N THR A 40 -7.80 -18.69 1.13
CA THR A 40 -7.88 -19.87 2.00
C THR A 40 -7.39 -21.12 1.30
N GLY A 41 -7.05 -22.13 2.11
CA GLY A 41 -6.47 -23.39 1.63
C GLY A 41 -4.98 -23.24 1.29
N LEU A 42 -4.30 -22.27 1.89
CA LEU A 42 -2.89 -22.02 1.69
C LEU A 42 -2.05 -23.00 2.53
N LEU A 43 -0.83 -23.28 2.07
CA LEU A 43 0.14 -24.10 2.78
C LEU A 43 0.39 -23.55 4.19
N LYS A 44 0.27 -24.43 5.19
CA LYS A 44 0.52 -24.09 6.61
C LYS A 44 1.96 -24.31 7.05
N SER A 45 2.78 -24.89 6.18
CA SER A 45 4.20 -25.14 6.39
C SER A 45 4.89 -25.26 5.04
N TRP A 46 6.20 -24.98 5.01
CA TRP A 46 7.05 -25.15 3.83
C TRP A 46 8.18 -26.14 4.14
N PRO A 47 8.75 -26.79 3.11
CA PRO A 47 10.05 -27.44 3.23
C PRO A 47 11.14 -26.46 3.70
N ALA A 48 12.26 -26.98 4.20
CA ALA A 48 13.40 -26.15 4.62
C ALA A 48 13.98 -25.29 3.47
N THR A 49 13.82 -25.74 2.22
CA THR A 49 14.18 -25.00 1.01
C THR A 49 13.16 -23.93 0.61
N GLY A 50 12.08 -23.77 1.37
CA GLY A 50 10.97 -22.89 1.04
C GLY A 50 9.91 -23.52 0.15
N PRO A 51 8.83 -22.77 -0.15
CA PRO A 51 7.81 -23.18 -1.11
C PRO A 51 8.39 -23.28 -2.53
N GLN A 52 7.73 -24.05 -3.40
CA GLN A 52 8.18 -24.25 -4.78
C GLN A 52 8.17 -22.90 -5.54
N ILE A 53 9.29 -22.55 -6.18
CA ILE A 53 9.33 -21.45 -7.16
C ILE A 53 8.62 -21.91 -8.45
N LEU A 54 7.64 -21.13 -8.91
CA LEU A 54 6.94 -21.36 -10.17
C LEU A 54 7.65 -20.68 -11.34
N TRP A 55 8.08 -19.44 -11.12
CA TRP A 55 8.85 -18.65 -12.08
C TRP A 55 9.50 -17.46 -11.37
N SER A 56 10.46 -16.84 -12.04
CA SER A 56 11.07 -15.57 -11.65
C SER A 56 11.27 -14.66 -12.87
N TYR A 57 11.19 -13.35 -12.66
CA TYR A 57 11.56 -12.32 -13.62
C TYR A 57 12.69 -11.48 -13.02
N ASP A 58 13.91 -11.60 -13.54
CA ASP A 58 15.18 -11.10 -12.97
C ASP A 58 15.71 -9.83 -13.66
N GLN A 59 14.92 -9.27 -14.57
CA GLN A 59 15.26 -8.09 -15.37
C GLN A 59 14.56 -6.82 -14.87
N LEU A 60 14.12 -6.78 -13.61
CA LEU A 60 13.63 -5.52 -13.05
C LEU A 60 14.81 -4.55 -12.84
N GLY A 61 14.54 -3.26 -12.99
CA GLY A 61 15.44 -2.23 -12.51
C GLY A 61 15.52 -2.18 -10.97
N GLU A 62 16.38 -1.31 -10.46
CA GLU A 62 16.56 -1.05 -9.03
C GLU A 62 15.26 -0.60 -8.37
N GLY A 63 14.98 -1.11 -7.16
CA GLY A 63 13.83 -0.65 -6.38
C GLY A 63 13.25 -1.67 -5.41
N PHE A 64 12.16 -1.24 -4.79
CA PHE A 64 11.57 -1.81 -3.58
C PHE A 64 10.04 -1.85 -3.65
N SER A 65 9.43 -1.56 -4.80
CA SER A 65 7.98 -1.60 -4.96
C SER A 65 7.45 -3.03 -4.94
N SER A 66 6.21 -3.19 -4.49
CA SER A 66 5.52 -4.49 -4.51
C SER A 66 4.74 -4.63 -5.83
N PRO A 67 4.45 -5.86 -6.29
CA PRO A 67 3.63 -6.05 -7.48
C PRO A 67 2.16 -5.68 -7.21
N ALA A 68 1.48 -5.16 -8.22
CA ALA A 68 0.03 -4.96 -8.24
C ALA A 68 -0.61 -5.85 -9.30
N PHE A 69 -1.81 -6.36 -9.01
CA PHE A 69 -2.51 -7.33 -9.85
C PHE A 69 -3.83 -6.72 -10.35
N ALA A 70 -3.98 -6.63 -11.67
CA ALA A 70 -5.21 -6.18 -12.31
C ALA A 70 -5.20 -6.61 -13.78
N ASN A 71 -6.38 -6.71 -14.40
CA ASN A 71 -6.51 -6.93 -15.84
C ASN A 71 -5.73 -8.16 -16.35
N ASN A 72 -5.67 -9.22 -15.53
CA ASN A 72 -4.90 -10.43 -15.79
C ASN A 72 -3.39 -10.16 -16.07
N MET A 73 -2.85 -9.13 -15.44
CA MET A 73 -1.45 -8.70 -15.53
C MET A 73 -0.88 -8.40 -14.15
N ILE A 74 0.46 -8.44 -14.09
CA ILE A 74 1.24 -8.05 -12.92
C ILE A 74 1.98 -6.75 -13.27
N TYR A 75 1.79 -5.71 -12.47
CA TYR A 75 2.44 -4.42 -12.63
C TYR A 75 3.44 -4.18 -11.53
N ILE A 76 4.66 -3.81 -11.89
CA ILE A 76 5.73 -3.53 -10.93
C ILE A 76 6.68 -2.47 -11.48
N SER A 77 7.27 -1.66 -10.60
CA SER A 77 8.20 -0.59 -11.02
C SER A 77 9.66 -0.95 -10.78
N GLY A 78 10.56 -0.37 -11.57
CA GLY A 78 12.01 -0.53 -11.44
C GLY A 78 12.72 0.67 -12.05
N MET A 79 13.89 1.02 -11.53
CA MET A 79 14.71 2.11 -12.04
C MET A 79 15.86 1.57 -12.90
N GLU A 80 16.05 2.16 -14.07
CA GLU A 80 17.20 1.89 -14.93
C GLU A 80 17.94 3.20 -15.22
N GLY A 81 19.22 3.26 -14.84
CA GLY A 81 19.95 4.52 -14.81
C GLY A 81 19.30 5.49 -13.83
N THR A 82 18.74 6.58 -14.33
CA THR A 82 17.99 7.57 -13.52
C THR A 82 16.48 7.49 -13.70
N THR A 83 16.00 6.62 -14.61
CA THR A 83 14.61 6.63 -15.06
C THR A 83 13.82 5.49 -14.45
N GLY A 84 12.72 5.83 -13.79
CA GLY A 84 11.71 4.88 -13.34
C GLY A 84 10.90 4.33 -14.50
N HIS A 85 10.69 3.02 -14.50
CA HIS A 85 9.89 2.28 -15.46
C HIS A 85 8.82 1.45 -14.75
N VAL A 86 7.66 1.32 -15.38
CA VAL A 86 6.67 0.28 -15.04
C VAL A 86 6.86 -0.88 -16.01
N TYR A 87 6.85 -2.09 -15.46
CA TYR A 87 6.86 -3.37 -16.16
C TYR A 87 5.47 -4.00 -15.99
N ALA A 88 4.85 -4.41 -17.09
CA ALA A 88 3.66 -5.25 -17.07
C ALA A 88 4.03 -6.65 -17.52
N LEU A 89 3.71 -7.65 -16.68
CA LEU A 89 4.00 -9.05 -16.92
C LEU A 89 2.71 -9.86 -17.06
N THR A 90 2.76 -10.98 -17.78
CA THR A 90 1.73 -12.01 -17.71
C THR A 90 1.73 -12.68 -16.33
N PRO A 91 0.67 -13.42 -15.96
CA PRO A 91 0.64 -14.21 -14.71
C PRO A 91 1.76 -15.26 -14.61
N GLU A 92 2.38 -15.64 -15.73
CA GLU A 92 3.53 -16.55 -15.85
C GLU A 92 4.89 -15.83 -15.84
N GLY A 93 4.91 -14.52 -15.56
CA GLY A 93 6.14 -13.73 -15.41
C GLY A 93 6.78 -13.29 -16.73
N LYS A 94 6.04 -13.32 -17.85
CA LYS A 94 6.57 -12.85 -19.15
C LYS A 94 6.31 -11.37 -19.35
N LEU A 95 7.32 -10.61 -19.76
CA LEU A 95 7.16 -9.18 -20.07
C LEU A 95 6.20 -8.97 -21.24
N ILE A 96 5.20 -8.11 -21.04
CA ILE A 96 4.27 -7.63 -22.06
C ILE A 96 4.74 -6.27 -22.58
N TRP A 97 4.93 -5.32 -21.66
CA TRP A 97 5.43 -4.00 -21.98
C TRP A 97 6.24 -3.43 -20.82
N LYS A 98 7.11 -2.48 -21.16
CA LYS A 98 7.87 -1.65 -20.22
C LYS A 98 7.79 -0.21 -20.68
N SER A 99 7.54 0.73 -19.79
CA SER A 99 7.42 2.16 -20.15
C SER A 99 7.95 3.08 -19.05
N PRO A 100 8.67 4.16 -19.41
CA PRO A 100 9.20 5.11 -18.44
C PRO A 100 8.07 6.00 -17.88
N TYR A 101 8.19 6.40 -16.61
CA TYR A 101 7.25 7.34 -15.98
C TYR A 101 7.90 8.63 -15.47
N GLY A 102 9.22 8.68 -15.30
CA GLY A 102 9.91 9.88 -14.84
C GLY A 102 11.27 9.58 -14.21
N GLU A 103 11.97 10.62 -13.75
CA GLU A 103 13.20 10.46 -13.00
C GLU A 103 12.91 9.93 -11.59
N GLU A 104 13.78 9.03 -11.12
CA GLU A 104 13.71 8.43 -9.79
C GLU A 104 14.81 8.98 -8.87
N PHE A 105 14.70 8.65 -7.58
CA PHE A 105 15.72 9.02 -6.60
C PHE A 105 16.98 8.13 -6.76
N THR A 106 18.13 8.76 -6.93
CA THR A 106 19.39 8.11 -7.33
C THR A 106 20.51 8.16 -6.28
N GLU A 107 20.30 8.82 -5.14
CA GLU A 107 21.31 8.89 -4.09
C GLU A 107 21.28 7.62 -3.19
N SER A 108 21.34 7.77 -1.87
CA SER A 108 21.34 6.61 -0.96
C SER A 108 20.06 5.77 -1.07
N TYR A 109 20.23 4.45 -1.22
CA TYR A 109 19.15 3.49 -1.46
C TYR A 109 18.39 3.80 -2.78
N PRO A 110 19.08 3.80 -3.93
CA PRO A 110 18.47 4.19 -5.21
C PRO A 110 17.33 3.24 -5.63
N GLY A 111 16.41 3.75 -6.45
CA GLY A 111 15.41 2.93 -7.14
C GLY A 111 13.94 3.27 -6.86
N SER A 112 13.07 2.64 -7.64
CA SER A 112 11.62 2.81 -7.51
C SER A 112 11.09 2.31 -6.16
N ARG A 113 10.09 2.98 -5.57
CA ARG A 113 9.54 2.61 -4.25
C ARG A 113 8.01 2.46 -4.26
N ALA A 114 7.33 3.36 -4.95
CA ALA A 114 5.87 3.35 -5.04
C ALA A 114 5.38 2.14 -5.84
N THR A 115 4.29 1.54 -5.36
CA THR A 115 3.60 0.46 -6.07
C THR A 115 2.63 1.07 -7.09
N PRO A 116 2.58 0.56 -8.34
CA PRO A 116 1.58 1.01 -9.29
C PRO A 116 0.14 0.79 -8.78
N VAL A 117 -0.73 1.78 -8.96
CA VAL A 117 -2.16 1.68 -8.65
C VAL A 117 -2.94 1.59 -9.96
N ILE A 118 -3.77 0.57 -10.12
CA ILE A 118 -4.54 0.33 -11.35
C ILE A 118 -6.02 0.56 -11.03
N ALA A 119 -6.69 1.41 -11.79
CA ALA A 119 -8.13 1.68 -11.69
C ALA A 119 -8.77 1.62 -13.08
N GLY A 120 -9.32 0.46 -13.43
CA GLY A 120 -9.77 0.16 -14.79
C GLY A 120 -8.60 0.15 -15.77
N ASP A 121 -8.68 0.97 -16.81
CA ASP A 121 -7.65 1.07 -17.86
C ASP A 121 -6.51 2.06 -17.55
N LEU A 122 -6.52 2.67 -16.35
CA LEU A 122 -5.52 3.65 -15.95
C LEU A 122 -4.62 3.12 -14.84
N LEU A 123 -3.33 3.45 -14.94
CA LEU A 123 -2.28 3.15 -13.98
C LEU A 123 -1.69 4.45 -13.44
N TYR A 124 -1.43 4.51 -12.13
CA TYR A 124 -0.86 5.66 -11.45
C TYR A 124 0.41 5.27 -10.69
N ILE A 125 1.44 6.11 -10.79
CA ILE A 125 2.70 5.91 -10.07
C ILE A 125 3.37 7.25 -9.74
N LEU A 126 3.97 7.33 -8.56
CA LEU A 126 4.76 8.46 -8.09
C LEU A 126 6.25 8.09 -8.09
N SER A 127 7.08 8.95 -8.68
CA SER A 127 8.54 8.83 -8.60
C SER A 127 9.12 9.47 -7.36
N GLY A 128 10.32 9.04 -6.97
CA GLY A 128 11.11 9.64 -5.89
C GLY A 128 11.48 11.11 -6.10
N GLN A 129 11.38 11.60 -7.34
CA GLN A 129 11.60 13.02 -7.71
C GLN A 129 10.29 13.80 -7.89
N GLY A 130 9.15 13.23 -7.47
CA GLY A 130 7.87 13.93 -7.46
C GLY A 130 7.16 13.98 -8.80
N THR A 131 7.52 13.14 -9.78
CA THR A 131 6.70 12.96 -10.98
C THR A 131 5.54 12.01 -10.67
N LEU A 132 4.31 12.52 -10.64
CA LEU A 132 3.10 11.71 -10.60
C LEU A 132 2.60 11.48 -12.02
N ALA A 133 2.66 10.24 -12.47
CA ALA A 133 2.24 9.84 -13.82
C ALA A 133 0.94 9.06 -13.80
N CYS A 134 0.05 9.35 -14.76
CA CYS A 134 -1.05 8.49 -15.15
C CYS A 134 -0.75 7.91 -16.54
N MET A 135 -0.90 6.60 -16.67
CA MET A 135 -0.55 5.84 -17.87
C MET A 135 -1.72 4.91 -18.24
N SER A 136 -1.74 4.44 -19.49
CA SER A 136 -2.57 3.32 -19.90
C SER A 136 -2.08 2.04 -19.20
N ALA A 137 -2.94 1.37 -18.44
CA ALA A 137 -2.61 0.05 -17.86
C ALA A 137 -2.40 -1.03 -18.93
N ASN A 138 -2.96 -0.84 -20.13
CA ASN A 138 -2.86 -1.85 -21.20
C ASN A 138 -1.61 -1.69 -22.06
N SER A 139 -1.04 -0.48 -22.15
CA SER A 139 0.05 -0.18 -23.10
C SER A 139 1.23 0.59 -22.53
N GLY A 140 1.16 1.05 -21.27
CA GLY A 140 2.18 1.90 -20.67
C GLY A 140 2.24 3.33 -21.23
N GLN A 141 1.35 3.71 -22.15
CA GLN A 141 1.35 5.05 -22.74
C GLN A 141 0.97 6.11 -21.68
N LEU A 142 1.81 7.14 -21.50
CA LEU A 142 1.49 8.29 -20.67
C LEU A 142 0.20 8.98 -21.12
N LYS A 143 -0.68 9.30 -20.18
CA LYS A 143 -1.94 10.03 -20.38
C LYS A 143 -1.85 11.45 -19.85
N TRP A 144 -1.37 11.62 -18.63
CA TRP A 144 -1.07 12.91 -18.05
C TRP A 144 0.02 12.75 -16.99
N LYS A 145 0.70 13.85 -16.65
CA LYS A 145 1.66 13.90 -15.55
C LYS A 145 1.58 15.21 -14.77
N LYS A 146 2.01 15.17 -13.51
CA LYS A 146 2.21 16.32 -12.62
C LYS A 146 3.59 16.26 -11.98
N GLU A 147 4.18 17.42 -11.73
CA GLU A 147 5.48 17.54 -11.08
C GLU A 147 5.26 18.16 -9.69
N LEU A 148 5.19 17.35 -8.64
CA LEU A 148 4.71 17.76 -7.32
C LEU A 148 5.49 18.93 -6.72
N PHE A 149 6.80 18.99 -6.95
CA PHE A 149 7.65 20.09 -6.45
C PHE A 149 7.39 21.41 -7.16
N LYS A 150 7.05 21.36 -8.45
CA LYS A 150 6.81 22.55 -9.27
C LYS A 150 5.37 23.03 -9.17
N ASP A 151 4.43 22.09 -9.28
CA ASP A 151 3.00 22.38 -9.43
C ASP A 151 2.33 22.63 -8.07
N PHE A 152 2.88 22.07 -6.99
CA PHE A 152 2.23 22.01 -5.67
C PHE A 152 3.20 22.27 -4.52
N ASP A 153 4.17 23.17 -4.71
CA ASP A 153 5.14 23.61 -3.70
C ASP A 153 5.77 22.50 -2.83
N GLY A 154 5.82 21.28 -3.37
CA GLY A 154 6.29 20.10 -2.68
C GLY A 154 7.79 20.19 -2.40
N ARG A 155 8.26 19.43 -1.41
CA ARG A 155 9.65 19.51 -0.95
C ARG A 155 10.31 18.14 -0.97
N GLN A 156 11.51 18.08 -1.53
CA GLN A 156 12.35 16.88 -1.49
C GLN A 156 12.61 16.46 -0.04
N ILE A 157 12.55 15.16 0.20
CA ILE A 157 12.86 14.53 1.48
C ILE A 157 14.12 13.67 1.35
N GLN A 158 14.69 13.28 2.49
CA GLN A 158 16.06 12.72 2.61
C GLN A 158 16.37 11.53 1.67
N TRP A 159 15.36 10.76 1.28
CA TRP A 159 15.48 9.54 0.47
C TRP A 159 14.48 9.51 -0.70
N GLY A 160 14.13 10.70 -1.23
CA GLY A 160 13.13 10.86 -2.28
C GLY A 160 11.70 10.63 -1.78
N LEU A 161 10.72 11.14 -2.53
CA LEU A 161 9.31 10.86 -2.22
C LEU A 161 9.01 9.36 -2.33
N ASN A 162 8.10 8.88 -1.50
CA ASN A 162 7.54 7.55 -1.65
C ASN A 162 6.09 7.57 -1.19
N GLU A 163 5.19 7.27 -2.10
CA GLU A 163 3.76 7.21 -1.79
C GLU A 163 3.10 6.34 -2.85
N THR A 164 2.41 5.27 -2.41
CA THR A 164 1.43 4.63 -3.27
C THR A 164 0.14 5.43 -3.12
N VAL A 165 -0.29 6.07 -4.20
CA VAL A 165 -1.45 6.98 -4.18
C VAL A 165 -2.72 6.26 -3.75
N ALA A 166 -3.63 6.97 -3.10
CA ALA A 166 -4.96 6.44 -2.76
C ALA A 166 -5.99 6.94 -3.77
N ILE A 167 -6.94 6.08 -4.15
CA ILE A 167 -8.03 6.43 -5.08
C ILE A 167 -9.38 6.09 -4.44
N ASP A 168 -10.31 7.06 -4.50
CA ASP A 168 -11.73 6.86 -4.18
C ASP A 168 -12.60 7.52 -5.24
N GLY A 169 -13.34 6.72 -6.01
CA GLY A 169 -14.10 7.18 -7.16
C GLY A 169 -13.22 7.84 -8.21
N ASP A 170 -13.47 9.13 -8.47
CA ASP A 170 -12.71 9.94 -9.43
C ASP A 170 -11.55 10.72 -8.80
N ASN A 171 -11.38 10.64 -7.48
CA ASN A 171 -10.33 11.37 -6.77
C ASN A 171 -9.10 10.49 -6.55
N LEU A 172 -7.94 11.06 -6.81
CA LEU A 172 -6.62 10.55 -6.44
C LEU A 172 -6.04 11.48 -5.36
N TYR A 173 -5.64 10.90 -4.23
CA TYR A 173 -5.03 11.62 -3.11
C TYR A 173 -3.52 11.40 -3.08
N VAL A 174 -2.78 12.49 -2.91
CA VAL A 174 -1.31 12.46 -2.80
C VAL A 174 -0.80 13.54 -1.84
N THR A 175 0.37 13.33 -1.22
CA THR A 175 1.01 14.24 -0.25
C THR A 175 2.29 14.86 -0.83
N PRO A 176 2.22 15.99 -1.57
CA PRO A 176 3.42 16.72 -2.00
C PRO A 176 4.30 17.20 -0.84
N GLY A 177 3.72 17.43 0.34
CA GLY A 177 4.44 17.97 1.48
C GLY A 177 4.82 19.44 1.34
N GLY A 178 4.03 20.21 0.58
CA GLY A 178 4.18 21.66 0.46
C GLY A 178 3.62 22.42 1.66
N VAL A 179 3.91 23.73 1.75
CA VAL A 179 3.36 24.60 2.80
C VAL A 179 1.92 24.98 2.48
N ASN A 180 1.63 25.20 1.20
CA ASN A 180 0.30 25.56 0.71
C ASN A 180 -0.46 24.34 0.17
N HIS A 181 0.26 23.38 -0.40
CA HIS A 181 -0.29 22.15 -0.95
C HIS A 181 0.29 20.93 -0.23
N ASN A 182 0.00 20.82 1.07
CA ASN A 182 0.51 19.74 1.91
C ASN A 182 -0.06 18.38 1.49
N VAL A 183 -1.38 18.31 1.31
CA VAL A 183 -2.12 17.18 0.72
C VAL A 183 -3.05 17.71 -0.36
N ILE A 184 -3.21 16.98 -1.46
CA ILE A 184 -4.07 17.38 -2.57
C ILE A 184 -4.97 16.21 -3.02
N ALA A 185 -6.10 16.57 -3.60
CA ALA A 185 -6.87 15.66 -4.45
C ALA A 185 -6.81 16.13 -5.90
N LEU A 186 -6.56 15.18 -6.79
CA LEU A 186 -6.62 15.38 -8.24
C LEU A 186 -7.76 14.54 -8.81
N ASN A 187 -8.39 15.03 -9.88
CA ASN A 187 -9.25 14.20 -10.70
C ASN A 187 -8.36 13.18 -11.42
N ARG A 188 -8.55 11.90 -11.12
CA ARG A 188 -7.67 10.82 -11.59
C ARG A 188 -7.70 10.63 -13.11
N MET A 189 -8.71 11.13 -13.81
CA MET A 189 -8.84 10.95 -15.26
C MET A 189 -7.98 11.95 -16.04
N ASN A 190 -7.84 13.18 -15.54
CA ASN A 190 -7.17 14.27 -16.27
C ASN A 190 -6.07 15.00 -15.47
N GLY A 191 -5.88 14.67 -14.19
CA GLY A 191 -4.88 15.27 -13.31
C GLY A 191 -5.22 16.69 -12.84
N ASN A 192 -6.43 17.20 -13.09
CA ASN A 192 -6.81 18.53 -12.63
C ASN A 192 -6.96 18.55 -11.10
N LEU A 193 -6.54 19.65 -10.47
CA LEU A 193 -6.70 19.86 -9.05
C LEU A 193 -8.19 19.92 -8.69
N VAL A 194 -8.62 19.09 -7.75
CA VAL A 194 -9.98 19.11 -7.17
C VAL A 194 -9.98 20.00 -5.94
N TRP A 195 -9.08 19.72 -5.00
CA TRP A 195 -8.85 20.57 -3.83
C TRP A 195 -7.40 20.45 -3.37
N SER A 196 -6.98 21.43 -2.57
CA SER A 196 -5.68 21.42 -1.90
C SER A 196 -5.84 21.80 -0.43
N SER A 197 -5.21 21.02 0.43
CA SER A 197 -5.12 21.28 1.86
C SER A 197 -3.75 21.83 2.22
N LYS A 198 -3.73 22.91 3.01
CA LYS A 198 -2.50 23.36 3.68
C LYS A 198 -2.04 22.37 4.77
N GLY A 199 -2.93 21.47 5.22
CA GLY A 199 -2.67 20.52 6.30
C GLY A 199 -1.96 21.21 7.48
N VAL A 200 -0.82 20.65 7.88
CA VAL A 200 0.08 21.25 8.88
C VAL A 200 1.30 21.94 8.23
N GLY A 201 1.37 22.00 6.90
CA GLY A 201 2.46 22.65 6.16
C GLY A 201 3.82 21.98 6.29
N GLU A 202 3.86 20.70 6.68
CA GLU A 202 5.06 19.88 6.87
C GLU A 202 5.48 19.15 5.59
N LYS A 203 6.70 18.60 5.57
CA LYS A 203 7.14 17.75 4.46
C LYS A 203 6.35 16.44 4.44
N SER A 204 6.36 15.76 3.28
CA SER A 204 5.86 14.39 3.15
C SER A 204 6.71 13.44 3.99
N ALA A 205 6.17 12.28 4.35
CA ALA A 205 6.84 11.34 5.25
C ALA A 205 6.74 9.88 4.79
N TYR A 206 6.80 9.62 3.48
CA TYR A 206 6.84 8.28 2.90
C TYR A 206 5.55 7.45 3.09
N CYS A 207 4.46 8.08 3.53
CA CYS A 207 3.23 7.42 3.94
C CYS A 207 2.21 7.37 2.82
N SER A 208 1.79 6.17 2.42
CA SER A 208 0.65 6.00 1.50
C SER A 208 -0.65 6.36 2.23
N PRO A 209 -1.52 7.25 1.69
CA PRO A 209 -2.72 7.70 2.39
C PRO A 209 -3.72 6.59 2.61
N LEU A 210 -4.38 6.62 3.76
CA LEU A 210 -5.50 5.76 4.11
C LEU A 210 -6.82 6.50 3.87
N VAL A 211 -7.71 5.89 3.08
CA VAL A 211 -9.07 6.39 2.90
C VAL A 211 -10.00 5.70 3.90
N VAL A 212 -10.59 6.45 4.81
CA VAL A 212 -11.51 5.93 5.84
C VAL A 212 -12.93 6.36 5.51
N LYS A 213 -13.82 5.39 5.25
CA LYS A 213 -15.25 5.65 5.02
C LYS A 213 -16.02 5.52 6.32
N LEU A 214 -16.53 6.63 6.82
CA LEU A 214 -17.47 6.71 7.95
C LEU A 214 -18.89 6.89 7.40
N ALA A 215 -19.90 6.70 8.25
CA ALA A 215 -21.30 6.87 7.84
C ALA A 215 -21.62 8.29 7.35
N SER A 216 -20.98 9.31 7.91
CA SER A 216 -21.25 10.72 7.59
C SER A 216 -20.20 11.39 6.71
N ARG A 217 -19.01 10.78 6.53
CA ARG A 217 -17.91 11.36 5.75
C ARG A 217 -16.86 10.34 5.34
N THR A 218 -16.06 10.73 4.34
CA THR A 218 -14.81 10.04 4.00
C THR A 218 -13.63 10.89 4.48
N LEU A 219 -12.64 10.26 5.10
CA LEU A 219 -11.39 10.89 5.51
C LEU A 219 -10.24 10.42 4.62
N VAL A 220 -9.29 11.32 4.38
CA VAL A 220 -7.93 10.99 3.96
C VAL A 220 -7.01 11.13 5.17
N VAL A 221 -6.36 10.05 5.56
CA VAL A 221 -5.45 10.01 6.71
C VAL A 221 -4.05 9.70 6.23
N THR A 222 -3.06 10.51 6.61
CA THR A 222 -1.67 10.32 6.22
C THR A 222 -0.72 10.88 7.27
N HIS A 223 0.54 10.45 7.22
CA HIS A 223 1.62 11.07 7.97
C HIS A 223 2.32 12.16 7.14
N THR A 224 2.63 13.25 7.83
CA THR A 224 3.62 14.26 7.45
C THR A 224 4.83 14.17 8.38
N GLU A 225 5.80 15.06 8.18
CA GLU A 225 7.10 15.06 8.87
C GLU A 225 7.04 14.80 10.39
N SER A 226 6.07 15.38 11.10
CA SER A 226 5.92 15.25 12.54
C SER A 226 4.48 14.99 13.00
N HIS A 227 3.54 14.79 12.09
CA HIS A 227 2.14 14.58 12.44
C HIS A 227 1.52 13.42 11.66
N ILE A 228 0.53 12.76 12.25
CA ILE A 228 -0.55 12.12 11.50
C ILE A 228 -1.72 13.10 11.42
N ILE A 229 -2.33 13.22 10.25
CA ILE A 229 -3.41 14.16 10.00
C ILE A 229 -4.62 13.47 9.39
N GLY A 230 -5.82 13.98 9.71
CA GLY A 230 -7.07 13.58 9.10
C GLY A 230 -7.70 14.75 8.35
N ILE A 231 -7.98 14.54 7.07
CA ILE A 231 -8.52 15.55 6.16
C ILE A 231 -9.87 15.07 5.65
N ASP A 232 -10.84 15.99 5.55
CA ASP A 232 -12.12 15.70 4.90
C ASP A 232 -11.89 15.50 3.39
N ALA A 233 -12.25 14.32 2.88
CA ALA A 233 -11.99 13.96 1.49
C ALA A 233 -12.83 14.76 0.49
N ALA A 234 -13.91 15.41 0.95
CA ALA A 234 -14.81 16.18 0.10
C ALA A 234 -14.22 17.53 -0.33
N ASP A 235 -13.52 18.23 0.58
CA ASP A 235 -13.09 19.61 0.38
C ASP A 235 -11.63 19.90 0.79
N GLY A 236 -10.91 18.91 1.32
CA GLY A 236 -9.53 19.07 1.76
C GLY A 236 -9.38 19.79 3.10
N LYS A 237 -10.46 20.00 3.86
CA LYS A 237 -10.38 20.62 5.18
C LYS A 237 -9.63 19.72 6.16
N LEU A 238 -8.60 20.26 6.81
CA LEU A 238 -7.97 19.61 7.96
C LEU A 238 -8.98 19.50 9.10
N LEU A 239 -9.23 18.29 9.59
CA LEU A 239 -10.16 18.02 10.69
C LEU A 239 -9.42 17.87 12.02
N TRP A 240 -8.32 17.12 12.02
CA TRP A 240 -7.50 16.89 13.20
C TRP A 240 -6.05 16.58 12.81
N SER A 241 -5.15 16.76 13.78
CA SER A 241 -3.76 16.33 13.69
C SER A 241 -3.32 15.76 15.04
N HIS A 242 -2.35 14.85 15.02
CA HIS A 242 -1.71 14.29 16.21
C HIS A 242 -0.19 14.28 16.00
N ASN A 243 0.54 14.83 16.97
CA ASN A 243 1.99 14.97 16.91
C ASN A 243 2.68 13.60 17.13
N GLN A 244 3.44 13.15 16.13
CA GLN A 244 4.19 11.89 16.11
C GLN A 244 5.55 12.11 15.39
N PRO A 245 6.48 12.89 15.93
CA PRO A 245 7.78 13.13 15.30
C PRO A 245 8.70 11.92 15.43
N ASN A 246 9.63 11.74 14.50
CA ASN A 246 10.77 10.84 14.69
C ASN A 246 12.07 11.45 14.16
N ARG A 247 13.21 10.85 14.52
CA ARG A 247 14.56 11.40 14.25
C ARG A 247 14.81 11.71 12.76
N TRP A 248 14.18 10.98 11.86
CA TRP A 248 14.41 11.08 10.41
C TRP A 248 13.15 11.41 9.62
N SER A 249 12.05 11.72 10.30
CA SER A 249 10.75 12.03 9.69
C SER A 249 10.25 10.95 8.73
N VAL A 250 10.58 9.69 9.00
CA VAL A 250 10.16 8.53 8.19
C VAL A 250 8.92 7.90 8.80
N HIS A 251 7.80 8.00 8.10
CA HIS A 251 6.53 7.40 8.48
C HIS A 251 6.03 6.47 7.37
N ALA A 252 6.85 5.48 6.98
CA ALA A 252 6.60 4.62 5.83
C ALA A 252 5.49 3.58 6.02
N ASN A 253 4.75 3.64 7.13
CA ASN A 253 3.68 2.72 7.46
C ASN A 253 2.32 3.41 7.30
N THR A 254 1.49 2.88 6.41
CA THR A 254 0.08 3.28 6.32
C THR A 254 -0.62 2.94 7.66
N PRO A 255 -1.34 3.89 8.27
CA PRO A 255 -2.11 3.62 9.49
C PRO A 255 -3.15 2.52 9.27
N ILE A 256 -3.51 1.81 10.34
CA ILE A 256 -4.54 0.75 10.28
C ILE A 256 -5.84 1.33 10.83
N TYR A 257 -6.93 1.25 10.06
CA TYR A 257 -8.26 1.61 10.53
C TYR A 257 -9.11 0.37 10.81
N HIS A 258 -9.79 0.37 11.97
CA HIS A 258 -10.80 -0.62 12.30
C HIS A 258 -11.76 -0.07 13.37
N ASP A 259 -13.07 -0.24 13.17
CA ASP A 259 -14.13 0.08 14.13
C ASP A 259 -14.01 1.47 14.78
N GLY A 260 -13.88 2.51 13.94
CA GLY A 260 -13.80 3.90 14.39
C GLY A 260 -12.45 4.26 15.04
N LYS A 261 -11.43 3.41 14.94
CA LYS A 261 -10.12 3.65 15.53
C LYS A 261 -9.01 3.57 14.49
N ILE A 262 -7.95 4.35 14.69
CA ILE A 262 -6.78 4.40 13.82
C ILE A 262 -5.53 4.08 14.63
N PHE A 263 -4.82 3.02 14.26
CA PHE A 263 -3.50 2.71 14.79
C PHE A 263 -2.42 3.33 13.91
N PHE A 264 -1.60 4.18 14.50
CA PHE A 264 -0.46 4.85 13.88
C PHE A 264 0.83 4.41 14.58
N PHE A 265 1.93 4.28 13.84
CA PHE A 265 3.16 3.75 14.39
C PHE A 265 4.37 4.07 13.52
N SER A 266 5.51 4.27 14.18
CA SER A 266 6.73 4.79 13.57
C SER A 266 7.96 4.14 14.19
N GLY A 267 9.03 4.09 13.41
CA GLY A 267 10.33 3.55 13.85
C GLY A 267 11.15 4.53 14.68
N TYR A 268 12.44 4.22 14.80
CA TYR A 268 13.43 5.05 15.48
C TYR A 268 13.16 5.32 16.97
N GLY A 269 12.57 4.36 17.67
CA GLY A 269 12.27 4.38 19.09
C GLY A 269 10.99 5.14 19.45
N GLN A 270 10.16 5.48 18.47
CA GLN A 270 8.92 6.23 18.71
C GLN A 270 7.77 5.34 19.16
N GLY A 271 7.59 4.20 18.51
CA GLY A 271 6.45 3.33 18.80
C GLY A 271 5.17 3.79 18.09
N GLY A 272 4.02 3.45 18.66
CA GLY A 272 2.72 3.74 18.07
C GLY A 272 1.59 3.87 19.07
N GLY A 273 0.45 4.35 18.61
CA GLY A 273 -0.73 4.54 19.43
C GLY A 273 -2.03 4.38 18.65
N LEU A 274 -3.13 4.37 19.38
CA LEU A 274 -4.47 4.24 18.82
C LEU A 274 -5.25 5.53 19.05
N LEU A 275 -5.82 6.08 17.97
CA LEU A 275 -6.73 7.22 18.01
C LEU A 275 -8.16 6.72 17.92
N ASN A 276 -9.04 7.17 18.80
CA ASN A 276 -10.49 7.03 18.67
C ASN A 276 -11.03 8.18 17.83
N LEU A 277 -11.71 7.87 16.74
CA LEU A 277 -12.42 8.88 15.96
C LEU A 277 -13.79 9.16 16.59
N SER A 278 -14.20 10.43 16.55
CA SER A 278 -15.62 10.75 16.72
C SER A 278 -16.45 10.08 15.62
N ALA A 279 -17.74 9.84 15.87
CA ALA A 279 -18.62 9.17 14.90
C ALA A 279 -18.66 9.89 13.54
N ASP A 280 -18.51 11.22 13.55
CA ASP A 280 -18.43 12.04 12.36
C ASP A 280 -17.00 12.23 11.83
N GLY A 281 -15.96 11.67 12.47
CA GLY A 281 -14.56 11.78 12.08
C GLY A 281 -13.93 13.18 12.24
N SER A 282 -14.64 14.14 12.83
CA SER A 282 -14.12 15.51 13.01
C SER A 282 -13.04 15.62 14.08
N LYS A 283 -12.94 14.65 14.99
CA LYS A 283 -11.96 14.60 16.08
C LYS A 283 -11.31 13.23 16.15
N ALA A 284 -10.09 13.21 16.68
CA ALA A 284 -9.32 12.01 16.96
C ALA A 284 -8.61 12.16 18.31
N ASP A 285 -8.98 11.33 19.29
CA ASP A 285 -8.43 11.37 20.64
C ASP A 285 -7.55 10.15 20.91
N LEU A 286 -6.39 10.33 21.52
CA LEU A 286 -5.49 9.23 21.86
C LEU A 286 -6.13 8.31 22.92
N ALA A 287 -6.32 7.05 22.56
CA ALA A 287 -6.83 6.00 23.43
C ALA A 287 -5.71 5.39 24.28
N TRP A 288 -4.63 4.99 23.61
CA TRP A 288 -3.43 4.41 24.24
C TRP A 288 -2.21 4.61 23.36
N PHE A 289 -1.03 4.46 23.95
CA PHE A 289 0.25 4.52 23.27
C PHE A 289 1.19 3.42 23.80
N GLU A 290 1.90 2.74 22.90
CA GLU A 290 2.87 1.69 23.20
C GLU A 290 4.20 1.96 22.46
N LYS A 291 5.25 2.21 23.23
CA LYS A 291 6.57 2.59 22.73
C LYS A 291 7.30 1.44 22.03
N LYS A 292 7.02 0.19 22.41
CA LYS A 292 7.70 -0.99 21.89
C LYS A 292 7.29 -1.32 20.45
N MET A 293 6.12 -0.91 19.98
CA MET A 293 5.70 -1.14 18.58
C MET A 293 6.36 -0.17 17.61
N ASP A 294 7.69 -0.28 17.51
CA ASP A 294 8.60 0.66 16.86
C ASP A 294 8.90 0.28 15.40
N ASN A 295 7.89 -0.02 14.59
CA ASN A 295 8.14 -0.44 13.20
C ASN A 295 8.55 0.75 12.33
N ARG A 296 9.72 0.66 11.68
CA ARG A 296 10.23 1.69 10.76
C ARG A 296 9.67 1.55 9.34
N ILE A 297 9.87 0.39 8.75
CA ILE A 297 9.46 0.00 7.39
C ILE A 297 9.11 -1.48 7.49
N GLY A 298 7.87 -1.85 7.19
CA GLY A 298 7.40 -3.24 7.30
C GLY A 298 5.90 -3.38 7.60
N GLY A 299 5.32 -2.30 8.12
CA GLY A 299 3.90 -2.22 8.49
C GLY A 299 3.52 -3.21 9.57
N ALA A 300 2.21 -3.37 9.72
CA ALA A 300 1.61 -4.30 10.66
C ALA A 300 0.30 -4.83 10.07
N VAL A 301 -0.21 -5.92 10.64
CA VAL A 301 -1.52 -6.47 10.30
C VAL A 301 -2.36 -6.58 11.56
N LEU A 302 -3.64 -6.21 11.46
CA LEU A 302 -4.64 -6.46 12.49
C LEU A 302 -5.36 -7.77 12.16
N VAL A 303 -5.28 -8.74 13.06
CA VAL A 303 -5.91 -10.06 12.93
C VAL A 303 -6.60 -10.41 14.24
N ASN A 304 -7.92 -10.62 14.20
CA ASN A 304 -8.72 -11.04 15.35
C ASN A 304 -8.47 -10.21 16.63
N GLY A 305 -8.48 -8.88 16.50
CA GLY A 305 -8.27 -7.97 17.63
C GLY A 305 -6.82 -7.82 18.09
N HIS A 306 -5.85 -8.33 17.34
CA HIS A 306 -4.43 -8.25 17.68
C HIS A 306 -3.59 -7.71 16.52
N ILE A 307 -2.64 -6.83 16.85
CA ILE A 307 -1.72 -6.22 15.90
C ILE A 307 -0.42 -7.04 15.88
N TYR A 308 0.04 -7.43 14.69
CA TYR A 308 1.30 -8.15 14.50
C TYR A 308 2.25 -7.38 13.61
N GLY A 309 3.54 -7.32 13.98
CA GLY A 309 4.60 -6.72 13.17
C GLY A 309 5.97 -6.78 13.83
N SER A 310 6.98 -6.25 13.14
CA SER A 310 8.35 -6.15 13.66
C SER A 310 8.68 -4.76 14.20
N GLY A 311 9.58 -4.63 15.17
CA GLY A 311 10.14 -3.36 15.61
C GLY A 311 11.52 -3.07 15.04
N ASP A 312 11.95 -1.80 15.07
CA ASP A 312 13.17 -1.30 14.45
C ASP A 312 14.36 -1.32 15.42
N ASN A 313 14.36 -0.45 16.44
CA ASN A 313 15.45 -0.38 17.41
C ASN A 313 15.48 -1.59 18.35
N ASN A 314 14.30 -2.09 18.73
CA ASN A 314 14.18 -3.21 19.66
C ASN A 314 14.39 -4.58 18.97
N ARG A 315 14.21 -4.64 17.64
CA ARG A 315 14.36 -5.82 16.78
C ARG A 315 13.51 -7.03 17.21
N PHE A 316 12.33 -6.76 17.76
CA PHE A 316 11.38 -7.81 18.14
C PHE A 316 10.29 -7.96 17.10
N TRP A 317 9.86 -9.20 16.88
CA TRP A 317 8.53 -9.48 16.35
C TRP A 317 7.52 -9.49 17.50
N MET A 318 6.37 -8.86 17.32
CA MET A 318 5.48 -8.52 18.43
C MET A 318 4.02 -8.80 18.10
N CYS A 319 3.25 -9.04 19.16
CA CYS A 319 1.79 -9.03 19.15
C CYS A 319 1.28 -8.06 20.21
N LEU A 320 0.38 -7.16 19.83
CA LEU A 320 -0.30 -6.24 20.74
C LEU A 320 -1.81 -6.49 20.71
N ASP A 321 -2.49 -6.31 21.83
CA ASP A 321 -3.95 -6.22 21.86
C ASP A 321 -4.41 -4.87 21.28
N TRP A 322 -5.36 -4.91 20.35
CA TRP A 322 -5.87 -3.72 19.64
C TRP A 322 -6.54 -2.70 20.57
N ASN A 323 -7.26 -3.17 21.59
CA ASN A 323 -8.08 -2.28 22.42
C ASN A 323 -7.29 -1.62 23.53
N THR A 324 -6.26 -2.29 24.05
CA THR A 324 -5.51 -1.89 25.24
C THR A 324 -4.08 -1.46 24.95
N GLY A 325 -3.51 -1.86 23.81
CA GLY A 325 -2.09 -1.68 23.51
C GLY A 325 -1.17 -2.64 24.26
N GLU A 326 -1.72 -3.58 25.05
CA GLU A 326 -0.94 -4.54 25.83
C GLU A 326 -0.08 -5.41 24.89
N VAL A 327 1.24 -5.42 25.10
CA VAL A 327 2.15 -6.35 24.43
C VAL A 327 1.91 -7.77 24.95
N LYS A 328 1.34 -8.63 24.10
CA LYS A 328 1.07 -10.04 24.44
C LYS A 328 2.34 -10.88 24.44
N TYR A 329 3.25 -10.64 23.49
CA TYR A 329 4.58 -11.22 23.48
C TYR A 329 5.57 -10.42 22.62
N GLU A 330 6.86 -10.70 22.85
CA GLU A 330 8.00 -10.24 22.06
C GLU A 330 8.86 -11.44 21.65
N ALA A 331 9.26 -11.53 20.38
CA ALA A 331 10.02 -12.64 19.82
C ALA A 331 11.31 -12.16 19.14
N LYS A 332 12.42 -12.84 19.46
CA LYS A 332 13.75 -12.63 18.83
C LYS A 332 14.04 -13.75 17.83
N GLY A 333 15.12 -13.58 17.06
CA GLY A 333 15.69 -14.63 16.20
C GLY A 333 15.40 -14.46 14.71
N LEU A 334 14.66 -13.41 14.33
CA LEU A 334 14.47 -12.96 12.97
C LEU A 334 14.91 -11.51 12.85
N ALA A 335 15.39 -11.12 11.68
CA ALA A 335 15.62 -9.72 11.39
C ALA A 335 14.30 -8.94 11.22
N ASN A 336 14.40 -7.62 11.13
CA ASN A 336 13.25 -6.74 10.94
C ASN A 336 12.68 -6.97 9.54
N GLY A 337 11.38 -6.74 9.34
CA GLY A 337 10.79 -7.08 8.05
C GLY A 337 9.38 -6.59 7.83
N THR A 338 8.90 -6.93 6.64
CA THR A 338 7.52 -6.72 6.24
C THR A 338 6.65 -7.88 6.73
N VAL A 339 5.38 -7.61 6.99
CA VAL A 339 4.40 -8.64 7.35
C VAL A 339 3.10 -8.48 6.57
N ILE A 340 2.57 -9.61 6.12
CA ILE A 340 1.20 -9.78 5.63
C ILE A 340 0.55 -10.98 6.33
N HIS A 341 -0.76 -11.10 6.23
CA HIS A 341 -1.52 -12.20 6.80
C HIS A 341 -2.48 -12.80 5.77
N ALA A 342 -2.57 -14.12 5.76
CA ALA A 342 -3.58 -14.86 5.03
C ALA A 342 -3.84 -16.20 5.73
N ASP A 343 -5.09 -16.64 5.74
CA ASP A 343 -5.46 -17.99 6.16
C ASP A 343 -4.90 -18.38 7.56
N GLY A 344 -4.94 -17.45 8.52
CA GLY A 344 -4.46 -17.67 9.90
C GLY A 344 -2.93 -17.68 10.06
N MET A 345 -2.18 -17.43 8.99
CA MET A 345 -0.71 -17.41 9.00
C MET A 345 -0.19 -15.99 8.70
N LEU A 346 0.83 -15.59 9.44
CA LEU A 346 1.68 -14.45 9.16
C LEU A 346 2.76 -14.89 8.17
N TYR A 347 2.86 -14.17 7.05
CA TYR A 347 3.95 -14.29 6.10
C TYR A 347 4.85 -13.08 6.32
N GLY A 348 6.10 -13.33 6.72
CA GLY A 348 7.05 -12.25 6.95
C GLY A 348 8.27 -12.36 6.04
N TYR A 349 8.76 -11.21 5.60
CA TYR A 349 9.94 -11.09 4.75
C TYR A 349 10.89 -10.04 5.33
N THR A 350 12.06 -10.51 5.76
CA THR A 350 13.03 -9.72 6.51
C THR A 350 13.99 -8.96 5.61
N ASP A 351 14.62 -7.91 6.14
CA ASP A 351 15.69 -7.14 5.50
C ASP A 351 17.02 -7.91 5.31
N ARG A 352 17.04 -9.20 5.69
CA ARG A 352 18.13 -10.15 5.45
C ARG A 352 17.77 -11.23 4.42
N GLY A 353 16.65 -11.09 3.73
CA GLY A 353 16.19 -12.05 2.71
C GLY A 353 15.56 -13.30 3.30
N GLU A 354 15.27 -13.34 4.60
CA GLU A 354 14.59 -14.47 5.24
C GLU A 354 13.08 -14.35 4.99
N LEU A 355 12.48 -15.37 4.39
CA LEU A 355 11.04 -15.53 4.24
C LEU A 355 10.55 -16.55 5.26
N PHE A 356 9.49 -16.22 6.00
CA PHE A 356 8.99 -17.09 7.05
C PHE A 356 7.46 -17.16 7.12
N LEU A 357 6.99 -18.21 7.77
CA LEU A 357 5.59 -18.46 8.07
C LEU A 357 5.43 -18.68 9.58
N ALA A 358 4.55 -17.92 10.22
CA ALA A 358 4.23 -18.06 11.64
C ALA A 358 2.71 -18.06 11.85
N LYS A 359 2.20 -18.66 12.92
CA LYS A 359 0.76 -18.56 13.22
C LYS A 359 0.42 -17.17 13.75
N ALA A 360 -0.73 -16.63 13.34
CA ALA A 360 -1.32 -15.43 13.95
C ALA A 360 -2.02 -15.81 15.27
N ASP A 361 -1.24 -16.15 16.29
CA ASP A 361 -1.71 -16.60 17.60
C ASP A 361 -1.24 -15.61 18.68
N PRO A 362 -2.16 -14.94 19.40
CA PRO A 362 -1.79 -13.92 20.38
C PRO A 362 -1.20 -14.50 21.67
N THR A 363 -1.28 -15.82 21.88
CA THR A 363 -0.81 -16.45 23.13
C THR A 363 0.69 -16.72 23.14
N ALA A 364 1.30 -16.90 21.97
CA ALA A 364 2.73 -17.18 21.83
C ALA A 364 3.24 -16.97 20.40
N TRP A 365 4.53 -16.67 20.29
CA TRP A 365 5.23 -16.68 19.01
C TRP A 365 5.41 -18.12 18.48
N ASN A 366 4.78 -18.40 17.34
CA ASN A 366 4.75 -19.73 16.74
C ASN A 366 5.31 -19.71 15.31
N LEU A 367 6.64 -19.70 15.18
CA LEU A 367 7.34 -19.83 13.89
C LEU A 367 7.21 -21.26 13.36
N VAL A 368 6.67 -21.43 12.16
CA VAL A 368 6.39 -22.75 11.55
C VAL A 368 7.37 -23.09 10.44
N SER A 369 7.74 -22.12 9.61
CA SER A 369 8.67 -22.35 8.50
C SER A 369 9.50 -21.11 8.22
N LYS A 370 10.71 -21.33 7.70
CA LYS A 370 11.67 -20.29 7.34
C LYS A 370 12.55 -20.78 6.22
N THR A 371 12.84 -19.90 5.27
CA THR A 371 13.79 -20.12 4.16
C THR A 371 14.51 -18.81 3.84
N SER A 372 15.58 -18.89 3.05
CA SER A 372 16.23 -17.73 2.45
C SER A 372 15.74 -17.54 1.02
N VAL A 373 15.57 -16.28 0.61
CA VAL A 373 15.35 -15.91 -0.79
C VAL A 373 16.72 -15.73 -1.43
N GLU A 374 17.07 -16.64 -2.34
CA GLU A 374 18.42 -16.73 -2.93
C GLU A 374 18.56 -16.02 -4.28
N LEU A 375 17.43 -15.69 -4.92
CA LEU A 375 17.42 -14.98 -6.20
C LEU A 375 17.37 -13.46 -5.99
N GLY A 376 17.99 -12.72 -6.90
CA GLY A 376 17.96 -11.26 -6.93
C GLY A 376 19.19 -10.58 -6.31
N THR A 377 19.04 -9.29 -6.01
CA THR A 377 20.15 -8.44 -5.53
C THR A 377 19.94 -7.96 -4.08
N ASN A 378 21.04 -7.75 -3.37
CA ASN A 378 21.06 -7.65 -1.90
C ASN A 378 20.08 -6.67 -1.24
N GLN A 379 19.72 -5.54 -1.86
CA GLN A 379 18.84 -4.55 -1.21
C GLN A 379 17.36 -4.82 -1.53
N HIS A 380 16.53 -4.99 -0.50
CA HIS A 380 15.11 -5.29 -0.65
C HIS A 380 14.29 -4.86 0.59
N TRP A 381 13.10 -4.31 0.35
CA TRP A 381 12.10 -3.98 1.40
C TRP A 381 10.66 -4.14 0.90
N ALA A 382 10.46 -4.78 -0.25
CA ALA A 382 9.14 -4.93 -0.85
C ALA A 382 8.25 -5.82 0.02
N HIS A 383 6.97 -5.46 0.12
CA HIS A 383 5.99 -6.29 0.80
C HIS A 383 5.63 -7.46 -0.11
N PRO A 384 5.59 -8.69 0.42
CA PRO A 384 5.03 -9.80 -0.32
C PRO A 384 3.56 -9.56 -0.66
N VAL A 385 3.11 -10.17 -1.76
CA VAL A 385 1.71 -10.13 -2.18
C VAL A 385 1.22 -11.54 -2.42
N ILE A 386 0.00 -11.84 -1.99
CA ILE A 386 -0.65 -13.12 -2.25
C ILE A 386 -1.75 -12.89 -3.29
N GLU A 387 -1.69 -13.65 -4.37
CA GLU A 387 -2.70 -13.64 -5.43
C GLU A 387 -2.78 -15.03 -6.08
N ASP A 388 -3.99 -15.57 -6.23
CA ASP A 388 -4.31 -16.83 -6.87
C ASP A 388 -3.45 -18.01 -6.37
N GLY A 389 -3.32 -18.14 -5.05
CA GLY A 389 -2.57 -19.23 -4.40
C GLY A 389 -1.05 -19.15 -4.60
N LYS A 390 -0.55 -17.97 -5.02
CA LYS A 390 0.87 -17.70 -5.20
C LYS A 390 1.30 -16.58 -4.27
N LEU A 391 2.50 -16.74 -3.71
CA LEU A 391 3.18 -15.70 -2.94
C LEU A 391 4.23 -15.05 -3.82
N TYR A 392 4.10 -13.74 -4.02
CA TYR A 392 4.99 -12.94 -4.84
C TYR A 392 5.94 -12.17 -3.95
N VAL A 393 7.25 -12.33 -4.18
CA VAL A 393 8.30 -11.66 -3.42
C VAL A 393 9.22 -10.95 -4.39
N ARG A 394 9.43 -9.65 -4.19
CA ARG A 394 10.50 -8.92 -4.88
C ARG A 394 11.76 -8.90 -4.01
N HIS A 395 12.86 -9.33 -4.61
CA HIS A 395 14.20 -9.27 -4.03
C HIS A 395 15.09 -8.46 -5.00
N GLY A 396 15.25 -7.16 -4.72
CA GLY A 396 16.00 -6.24 -5.55
C GLY A 396 15.48 -6.19 -6.99
N ASN A 397 16.28 -6.67 -7.94
CA ASN A 397 15.97 -6.71 -9.37
C ASN A 397 15.08 -7.91 -9.82
N THR A 398 14.65 -8.76 -8.88
CA THR A 398 13.92 -9.99 -9.21
C THR A 398 12.54 -10.03 -8.57
N LEU A 399 11.50 -10.36 -9.34
CA LEU A 399 10.20 -10.79 -8.82
C LEU A 399 10.10 -12.32 -8.90
N ILE A 400 9.71 -12.95 -7.81
CA ILE A 400 9.64 -14.41 -7.67
C ILE A 400 8.21 -14.80 -7.31
N ALA A 401 7.64 -15.78 -8.01
CA ALA A 401 6.35 -16.35 -7.69
C ALA A 401 6.53 -17.74 -7.05
N TYR A 402 6.09 -17.89 -5.81
CA TYR A 402 6.10 -19.14 -5.07
C TYR A 402 4.71 -19.76 -5.04
N LYS A 403 4.63 -21.09 -5.21
CA LYS A 403 3.39 -21.85 -5.02
C LYS A 403 3.09 -22.00 -3.53
N VAL A 404 1.95 -21.48 -3.08
CA VAL A 404 1.50 -21.59 -1.68
C VAL A 404 0.11 -22.18 -1.52
N LYS A 405 -0.43 -22.80 -2.58
CA LYS A 405 -1.70 -23.55 -2.58
C LYS A 405 -1.59 -24.86 -3.35
#